data_AF-W4PGS8-F1
#
_entry.id   AF-W4PGS8-F1
#
_cell.length_a   1.000
_cell.length_b   1.000
_cell.length_c   1.000
_cell.angle_alpha   90.00
_cell.angle_beta   90.00
_cell.angle_gamma   90.00
#
_symmetry.space_group_name_H-M   'P 1'
#
loop_
_entity.id
_entity.type
_entity.pdbx_description
1 polymer ?
#
loop_
_entity_poly.entity_id
_entity_poly.type
_entity_poly.pdbx_seq_one_letter_code
_entity_poly.pdbx_strand_id
1 'polypeptide(L)' 'MIMKYTETGQCIWCGKKEPEVSFENKPHILPHSLGGDEIGFDICDDCNAYFGTATLGKPALDFVFLLQLLSQKASYKNQK' A
#
# COMPACT_ATOMS: atom_id res chain seq x y z
N MET A 1 -6.23 3.75 21.99
CA MET A 1 -5.92 2.53 21.20
C MET A 1 -5.33 2.99 19.89
N ILE A 2 -4.17 2.46 19.49
CA ILE A 2 -3.52 2.81 18.21
C ILE A 2 -4.28 2.08 17.09
N MET A 3 -4.67 2.79 16.03
CA MET A 3 -5.29 2.19 14.85
C MET A 3 -4.22 1.52 13.99
N LYS A 4 -4.45 0.30 13.54
CA LYS A 4 -3.56 -0.43 12.63
C LYS A 4 -4.22 -0.67 11.28
N TYR A 5 -3.44 -0.59 10.21
CA TYR A 5 -3.84 -0.80 8.81
C TYR A 5 -3.39 -2.18 8.32
N THR A 6 -3.79 -3.23 9.03
CA THR A 6 -3.42 -4.61 8.71
C THR A 6 -4.57 -5.58 8.94
N GLU A 7 -4.71 -6.55 8.04
CA GLU A 7 -5.64 -7.69 8.15
C GLU A 7 -4.88 -8.98 8.51
N THR A 8 -3.70 -9.20 7.90
CA THR A 8 -2.92 -10.44 8.06
C THR A 8 -1.71 -10.31 8.97
N GLY A 9 -1.29 -9.08 9.28
CA GLY A 9 -0.05 -8.78 10.00
C GLY A 9 1.22 -8.97 9.16
N GLN A 10 1.10 -9.18 7.84
CA GLN A 10 2.21 -9.40 6.92
C GLN A 10 2.22 -8.35 5.81
N CYS A 11 3.36 -7.68 5.63
CA CYS A 11 3.50 -6.70 4.56
C CYS A 11 3.46 -7.39 3.20
N ILE A 12 2.56 -6.96 2.32
CA ILE A 12 2.43 -7.50 0.95
C ILE A 12 3.64 -7.21 0.06
N TRP A 13 4.50 -6.26 0.46
CA TRP A 13 5.65 -5.81 -0.33
C TRP A 13 6.94 -6.46 0.11
N CYS A 14 7.33 -6.28 1.38
CA CYS A 14 8.59 -6.82 1.88
C CYS A 14 8.44 -8.22 2.50
N GLY A 15 7.22 -8.71 2.68
CA GLY A 15 6.93 -10.04 3.23
C GLY A 15 7.14 -10.16 4.75
N LYS A 16 7.66 -9.13 5.42
CA LYS A 16 7.90 -9.12 6.87
C LYS A 16 6.59 -9.05 7.67
N LYS A 17 6.62 -9.52 8.92
CA LYS A 17 5.47 -9.57 9.83
C LYS A 17 5.71 -8.77 11.09
N GLU A 18 4.65 -8.46 11.83
CA GLU A 18 4.80 -8.00 13.22
C GLU A 18 5.58 -9.05 14.05
N PRO A 19 6.50 -8.64 14.94
CA PRO A 19 6.82 -7.26 15.34
C PRO A 19 7.97 -6.62 14.54
N GLU A 20 8.48 -7.25 13.47
CA GLU A 20 9.62 -6.71 12.70
C GLU A 20 9.30 -5.43 11.95
N VAL A 21 8.01 -5.20 11.67
CA VAL A 21 7.47 -4.02 11.00
C VAL A 21 6.17 -3.59 11.66
N SER A 22 5.80 -2.32 11.53
CA SER A 22 4.56 -1.74 12.03
C SER A 22 3.60 -1.37 10.90
N PHE A 23 2.32 -1.20 11.24
CA PHE A 23 1.23 -0.87 10.31
C PHE A 23 0.39 0.29 10.87
N GLU A 24 1.02 1.29 11.47
CA GLU A 24 0.34 2.37 12.19
C GLU A 24 0.02 3.58 11.30
N ASN A 25 0.74 3.72 10.18
CA ASN A 25 0.54 4.81 9.23
C ASN A 25 -0.49 4.43 8.17
N LYS A 26 -1.39 5.36 7.86
CA LYS A 26 -2.39 5.21 6.79
C LYS A 26 -1.69 5.00 5.45
N PRO A 27 -1.89 3.86 4.77
CA PRO A 27 -1.29 3.64 3.47
C PRO A 27 -2.20 4.15 2.36
N HIS A 28 -1.74 5.16 1.64
CA HIS A 28 -2.45 5.73 0.49
C HIS A 28 -2.10 4.94 -0.77
N ILE A 29 -3.11 4.43 -1.48
CA ILE A 29 -2.90 3.69 -2.73
C ILE A 29 -2.47 4.64 -3.85
N LEU A 30 -3.10 5.82 -3.87
CA LEU A 30 -2.74 6.94 -4.72
C LEU A 30 -2.45 8.15 -3.84
N PRO A 31 -1.40 8.94 -4.15
CA PRO A 31 -1.15 10.19 -3.45
C PRO A 31 -2.39 11.09 -3.49
N HIS A 32 -2.75 11.70 -2.36
CA HIS A 32 -3.88 12.63 -2.28
C HIS A 32 -3.73 13.81 -3.26
N SER A 33 -2.50 14.23 -3.56
CA SER A 33 -2.21 15.25 -4.58
C SER A 33 -2.65 14.88 -6.00
N LEU A 34 -2.89 13.59 -6.27
CA LEU A 34 -3.44 13.08 -7.52
C LEU A 34 -4.95 12.78 -7.44
N GLY A 35 -5.61 13.18 -6.33
CA GLY A 35 -7.04 12.98 -6.11
C GLY A 35 -7.42 11.58 -5.61
N GLY A 36 -6.45 10.80 -5.14
CA GLY A 36 -6.69 9.47 -4.56
C GLY A 36 -6.97 9.54 -3.06
N ASP A 37 -8.09 8.97 -2.64
CA ASP A 37 -8.49 8.87 -1.23
C ASP A 37 -8.54 7.41 -0.74
N GLU A 38 -8.28 6.45 -1.63
CA GLU A 38 -8.30 5.04 -1.32
C GLU A 38 -7.15 4.65 -0.40
N ILE A 39 -7.49 3.92 0.67
CA ILE A 39 -6.55 3.42 1.65
C ILE A 39 -6.31 1.92 1.44
N GLY A 40 -5.06 1.50 1.60
CA GLY A 40 -4.64 0.10 1.56
C GLY A 40 -4.65 -0.56 2.94
N PHE A 41 -4.33 -1.85 2.96
CA PHE A 41 -4.08 -2.64 4.16
C PHE A 41 -2.86 -3.55 3.91
N ASP A 42 -2.23 -4.01 4.99
CA ASP A 42 -1.08 -4.92 4.92
C ASP A 42 0.13 -4.33 4.17
N ILE A 43 0.33 -3.01 4.29
CA ILE A 43 1.52 -2.30 3.81
C ILE A 43 2.20 -1.74 5.05
N CYS A 44 3.39 -2.24 5.39
CA CYS A 44 4.09 -1.75 6.56
C CYS A 44 4.54 -0.29 6.41
N ASP A 45 4.79 0.38 7.54
CA ASP A 45 5.09 1.81 7.59
C ASP A 45 6.31 2.20 6.73
N ASP A 46 7.35 1.37 6.71
CA ASP A 46 8.54 1.58 5.87
C ASP A 46 8.20 1.53 4.37
N CYS A 47 7.46 0.51 3.94
CA CYS A 47 7.03 0.38 2.55
C CYS A 47 6.04 1.47 2.17
N ASN A 48 5.11 1.81 3.07
CA ASN A 48 4.16 2.89 2.91
C ASN A 48 4.87 4.21 2.68
N ALA A 49 5.89 4.55 3.48
CA ALA A 49 6.68 5.75 3.30
C ALA A 49 7.49 5.74 2.00
N TYR A 50 8.10 4.60 1.66
CA TYR A 50 8.89 4.44 0.44
C TYR A 50 8.04 4.68 -0.82
N PHE A 51 6.90 4.00 -0.94
CA PHE A 51 6.03 4.15 -2.10
C PHE A 51 5.23 5.46 -2.05
N GLY A 52 4.80 5.93 -0.88
CA GLY A 52 4.01 7.17 -0.73
C GLY A 52 4.78 8.46 -1.09
N THR A 53 6.11 8.39 -1.19
CA THR A 53 6.94 9.55 -1.57
C THR A 53 7.00 9.70 -3.10
N ALA A 54 6.03 10.37 -3.69
CA ALA A 54 6.11 10.76 -5.10
C ALA A 54 7.11 11.92 -5.28
N THR A 55 8.26 11.66 -5.91
CA THR A 55 9.16 12.74 -6.38
C THR A 55 8.52 13.49 -7.55
N LEU A 56 8.29 14.80 -7.38
CA LEU A 56 7.81 15.69 -8.43
C LEU A 56 8.65 15.50 -9.72
N GLY A 57 7.99 15.19 -10.84
CA GLY A 57 8.63 15.12 -12.17
C GLY A 57 9.17 13.75 -12.60
N LYS A 58 9.05 12.70 -11.77
CA LYS A 58 9.23 11.32 -12.22
C LYS A 58 8.03 10.50 -11.78
N PRO A 59 7.27 9.86 -12.69
CA PRO A 59 6.30 8.88 -12.25
C PRO A 59 7.10 7.80 -11.50
N ALA A 60 6.77 7.58 -10.22
CA ALA A 60 7.28 6.41 -9.53
C ALA A 60 6.65 5.21 -10.25
N LEU A 61 7.42 4.59 -11.17
CA LEU A 61 6.99 3.48 -12.02
C LEU A 61 6.38 2.34 -11.19
N ASP A 62 6.80 2.23 -9.93
CA ASP A 62 6.25 1.33 -8.92
C ASP A 62 4.75 1.54 -8.67
N PHE A 63 4.20 2.76 -8.82
CA PHE A 63 2.76 3.02 -8.71
C PHE A 63 1.95 2.45 -9.87
N VAL A 64 2.49 2.47 -11.09
CA VAL A 64 1.84 1.81 -12.24
C VAL A 64 1.78 0.31 -11.98
N PHE A 65 2.84 -0.24 -11.40
CA PHE A 65 2.88 -1.65 -11.01
C PHE A 65 1.90 -1.98 -9.87
N LEU A 66 1.77 -1.09 -8.87
CA LEU A 66 0.76 -1.20 -7.81
C LEU A 66 -0.67 -1.18 -8.37
N LEU A 67 -0.98 -0.23 -9.26
CA LEU A 67 -2.28 -0.18 -9.96
C LEU A 67 -2.53 -1.48 -10.73
N GLN A 68 -1.55 -1.97 -11.48
CA GLN A 68 -1.66 -3.22 -12.24
C GLN A 68 -1.90 -4.44 -11.34
N LEU A 69 -1.21 -4.52 -10.19
CA LEU A 69 -1.36 -5.60 -9.23
C LEU A 69 -2.72 -5.55 -8.51
N LEU A 70 -3.18 -4.35 -8.14
CA LEU A 70 -4.49 -4.17 -7.50
C LEU A 70 -5.64 -4.47 -8.46
N SER A 71 -5.55 -4.07 -9.73
CA SER A 71 -6.54 -4.45 -10.76
C SER A 71 -6.62 -5.96 -10.96
N GLN A 72 -5.48 -6.66 -10.92
CA GLN A 72 -5.46 -8.13 -11.01
C GLN A 72 -6.07 -8.80 -9.77
N LYS A 73 -5.80 -8.30 -8.56
CA LYS A 73 -6.39 -8.83 -7.33
C LYS A 73 -7.91 -8.59 -7.25
N ALA A 74 -8.39 -7.44 -7.70
CA ALA A 74 -9.83 -7.15 -7.79
C ALA A 74 -10.54 -8.07 -8.79
N SER A 75 -9.90 -8.40 -9.91
CA SER A 75 -10.42 -9.36 -10.88
C SER A 75 -10.50 -10.78 -10.31
N TYR A 76 -9.47 -11.25 -9.58
CA TYR A 76 -9.48 -12.58 -8.94
C TYR A 76 -10.57 -12.73 -7.87
N LYS A 77 -10.81 -11.69 -7.05
CA LYS A 77 -11.88 -11.70 -6.04
C LYS A 77 -13.30 -11.76 -6.66
N ASN A 78 -13.49 -11.31 -7.89
CA ASN A 78 -14.79 -11.36 -8.59
C ASN A 78 -15.05 -12.67 -9.36
N GLN A 79 -14.09 -13.61 -9.37
CA GLN A 79 -14.24 -14.92 -10.02
C GLN A 79 -14.41 -16.09 -9.02
N LYS A 80 -14.46 -15.82 -7.72
CA LYS A 80 -14.73 -16.82 -6.67
C LYS A 80 -16.06 -16.57 -5.98
#